data_AF-B7R1J3-F1
#
_entry.id   AF-B7R1J3-F1
#
_cell.length_a   1.000
_cell.length_b   1.000
_cell.length_c   1.000
_cell.angle_alpha   90.00
_cell.angle_beta   90.00
_cell.angle_gamma   90.00
#
_symmetry.space_group_name_H-M   'P 1'
#
loop_
_entity.id
_entity.type
_entity.pdbx_description
1 polymer ?
#
loop_
_entity_poly.entity_id
_entity_poly.type
_entity_poly.pdbx_seq_one_letter_code
_entity_poly.pdbx_strand_id
1 'polypeptide(L)'
;MPAEVRARAEVLRDGKRTRKREVVVTLSHSGVSMRFVDGKLGEDFFSFSLLEDLGFLPPFPCDEPNFTLRFSDDRVLILSVGDNPLIYDRGKFEAFIHRIFVELLNGVPVFVRKPGEDWNVAYLRVIGPGRLLAVGKEGERLISFSSVGEASCENGVWRLRVHSPYGTEEFEVKIEGRKVRLFVLRYLQRFSPLRWGYLADLSREFPWLERELRCPELEPVEREVLDALLTGIDPLEVPRVLRMDPIDVERIYDSLIRKGLLRIKGIRKVVEPTPLARKLKEGGEG
;
A
#
# COMPACT_ATOMS: atom_id res chain seq x y z
N MET A 1 -3.22 -11.49 -16.90
CA MET A 1 -3.58 -10.07 -16.68
C MET A 1 -3.66 -9.37 -18.03
N PRO A 2 -4.66 -8.51 -18.28
CA PRO A 2 -4.86 -7.88 -19.59
C PRO A 2 -3.66 -6.99 -19.94
N ALA A 3 -3.12 -7.15 -21.16
CA ALA A 3 -2.12 -6.24 -21.72
C ALA A 3 -2.76 -5.06 -22.46
N GLU A 4 -4.08 -5.07 -22.61
CA GLU A 4 -4.84 -4.07 -23.33
C GLU A 4 -6.15 -3.76 -22.62
N VAL A 5 -6.56 -2.50 -22.60
CA VAL A 5 -7.85 -2.06 -22.07
C VAL A 5 -8.46 -0.94 -22.90
N ARG A 6 -9.78 -0.95 -23.08
CA ARG A 6 -10.51 0.18 -23.63
C ARG A 6 -10.81 1.16 -22.51
N ALA A 7 -10.44 2.42 -22.69
CA ALA A 7 -10.56 3.48 -21.68
C ALA A 7 -10.92 4.80 -22.33
N ARG A 8 -11.13 5.82 -21.50
CA ARG A 8 -11.11 7.22 -21.92
C ARG A 8 -9.78 7.82 -21.48
N ALA A 9 -9.15 8.59 -22.35
CA ALA A 9 -7.87 9.22 -22.05
C ALA A 9 -7.93 10.73 -22.25
N GLU A 10 -7.19 11.42 -21.40
CA GLU A 10 -6.92 12.85 -21.46
C GLU A 10 -5.43 13.07 -21.25
N VAL A 11 -4.87 14.02 -21.99
CA VAL A 11 -3.46 14.40 -21.87
C VAL A 11 -3.41 15.85 -21.46
N LEU A 12 -2.72 16.12 -20.35
CA LEU A 12 -2.29 17.46 -19.98
C LEU A 12 -0.87 17.66 -20.51
N ARG A 13 -0.63 18.80 -21.16
CA ARG A 13 0.71 19.22 -21.57
C ARG A 13 0.82 20.72 -21.40
N ASP A 14 1.83 21.18 -20.66
CA ASP A 14 2.04 22.60 -20.38
C ASP A 14 0.77 23.28 -19.81
N GLY A 15 0.07 22.59 -18.90
CA GLY A 15 -1.21 23.02 -18.33
C GLY A 15 -2.41 23.01 -19.30
N LYS A 16 -2.23 22.66 -20.58
CA LYS A 16 -3.32 22.56 -21.57
C LYS A 16 -3.87 21.16 -21.65
N ARG A 17 -5.19 21.05 -21.50
CA ARG A 17 -5.93 19.79 -21.50
C ARG A 17 -6.39 19.44 -22.92
N THR A 18 -6.12 18.22 -23.36
CA THR A 18 -6.72 17.67 -24.57
C THR A 18 -8.17 17.25 -24.32
N ARG A 19 -8.98 17.18 -25.38
CA ARG A 19 -10.34 16.64 -25.27
C ARG A 19 -10.27 15.18 -24.84
N LYS A 20 -11.16 14.78 -23.92
CA LYS A 20 -11.39 13.38 -23.55
C LYS A 20 -11.81 12.55 -24.76
N ARG A 21 -11.09 11.45 -25.02
CA ARG A 21 -11.31 10.57 -26.18
C ARG A 21 -11.33 9.11 -25.77
N GLU A 22 -12.07 8.31 -26.52
CA GLU A 22 -12.04 6.86 -26.38
C GLU A 22 -10.78 6.28 -27.01
N VAL A 23 -10.12 5.41 -26.26
CA VAL A 23 -8.85 4.83 -26.65
C VAL A 23 -8.79 3.35 -26.32
N VAL A 24 -7.98 2.63 -27.08
CA VAL A 24 -7.44 1.33 -26.71
C VAL A 24 -6.03 1.56 -26.22
N VAL A 25 -5.77 1.17 -24.98
CA VAL A 25 -4.50 1.36 -24.30
C VAL A 25 -3.81 0.01 -24.23
N THR A 26 -2.58 -0.08 -24.74
CA THR A 26 -1.77 -1.30 -24.75
C THR A 26 -0.51 -1.08 -23.91
N LEU A 27 -0.22 -2.05 -23.04
CA LEU A 27 0.95 -2.04 -22.17
C LEU A 27 2.07 -2.89 -22.79
N SER A 28 3.28 -2.32 -22.82
CA SER A 28 4.52 -3.01 -23.16
C SER A 28 5.52 -2.90 -22.01
N HIS A 29 6.67 -3.57 -22.11
CA HIS A 29 7.75 -3.47 -21.12
C HIS A 29 8.34 -2.06 -21.02
N SER A 30 8.27 -1.26 -22.09
CA SER A 30 8.89 0.06 -22.16
C SER A 30 7.92 1.21 -21.89
N GLY A 31 6.61 0.97 -21.86
CA GLY A 31 5.64 2.02 -21.69
C GLY A 31 4.21 1.63 -22.07
N VAL A 32 3.42 2.66 -22.34
CA VAL A 32 2.00 2.55 -22.69
C VAL A 32 1.75 3.19 -24.05
N SER A 33 1.17 2.42 -24.96
CA SER A 33 0.67 2.89 -26.25
C SER A 33 -0.82 3.21 -26.16
N MET A 34 -1.24 4.28 -26.82
CA MET A 34 -2.63 4.73 -26.85
C MET A 34 -3.08 4.91 -28.29
N ARG A 35 -4.10 4.13 -28.70
CA ARG A 35 -4.72 4.21 -30.03
C ARG A 35 -6.15 4.73 -29.92
N PHE A 36 -6.48 5.76 -30.69
CA PHE A 36 -7.83 6.33 -30.72
C PHE A 36 -8.83 5.41 -31.43
N VAL A 37 -10.04 5.26 -30.87
CA VAL A 37 -11.09 4.39 -31.44
C VAL A 37 -11.76 5.02 -32.67
N ASP A 38 -11.83 6.35 -32.73
CA ASP A 38 -12.50 7.17 -33.74
C ASP A 38 -11.74 7.31 -35.07
N GLY A 39 -10.84 6.37 -35.40
CA GLY A 39 -10.33 6.13 -36.75
C GLY A 39 -9.32 7.14 -37.32
N LYS A 40 -9.00 8.23 -36.62
CA LYS A 40 -7.89 9.12 -37.01
C LYS A 40 -6.56 8.49 -36.60
N LEU A 41 -5.73 8.13 -37.59
CA LEU A 41 -4.37 7.62 -37.42
C LEU A 41 -3.58 8.50 -36.45
N GLY A 42 -3.32 7.94 -35.27
CA GLY A 42 -2.55 8.56 -34.21
C GLY A 42 -2.37 7.53 -33.11
N GLU A 43 -1.14 7.06 -32.94
CA GLU A 43 -0.73 6.30 -31.77
C GLU A 43 0.19 7.20 -30.96
N ASP A 44 -0.20 7.48 -29.71
CA ASP A 44 0.68 8.15 -28.78
C ASP A 44 1.39 7.09 -27.93
N PHE A 45 2.71 7.22 -27.79
CA PHE A 45 3.50 6.38 -26.89
C PHE A 45 3.98 7.17 -25.68
N PHE A 46 3.88 6.54 -24.51
CA PHE A 46 4.27 7.07 -23.22
C PHE A 46 5.32 6.17 -22.57
N SER A 47 6.58 6.59 -22.62
CA SER A 47 7.71 5.78 -22.13
C SER A 47 7.81 5.77 -20.61
N PHE A 48 8.03 4.59 -20.02
CA PHE A 48 8.35 4.44 -18.59
C PHE A 48 9.72 5.00 -18.21
N SER A 49 10.63 5.19 -19.18
CA SER A 49 11.89 5.89 -18.92
C SER A 49 11.64 7.33 -18.45
N LEU A 50 10.62 7.99 -19.00
CA LEU A 50 10.21 9.36 -18.69
C LEU A 50 9.16 9.43 -17.58
N LEU A 51 8.64 8.30 -17.09
CA LEU A 51 7.65 8.30 -16.02
C LEU A 51 8.30 8.82 -14.72
N GLU A 52 7.63 9.73 -14.01
CA GLU A 52 8.09 10.37 -12.78
C GLU A 52 7.20 10.02 -11.57
N ASP A 53 5.89 9.93 -11.77
CA ASP A 53 4.89 9.57 -10.73
C ASP A 53 3.68 8.87 -11.39
N LEU A 54 2.93 8.09 -10.63
CA LEU A 54 1.72 7.42 -11.09
C LEU A 54 0.73 7.17 -9.96
N GLY A 55 -0.56 7.11 -10.31
CA GLY A 55 -1.64 6.83 -9.35
C GLY A 55 -1.93 7.96 -8.38
N PHE A 56 -1.54 9.18 -8.71
CA PHE A 56 -1.82 10.38 -7.91
C PHE A 56 -3.19 10.96 -8.26
N LEU A 57 -3.73 11.85 -7.42
CA LEU A 57 -4.98 12.53 -7.76
C LEU A 57 -4.78 13.45 -8.98
N PRO A 58 -5.70 13.45 -9.96
CA PRO A 58 -5.60 14.34 -11.11
C PRO A 58 -5.58 15.81 -10.63
N PRO A 59 -4.92 16.72 -11.36
CA PRO A 59 -4.80 18.14 -10.98
C PRO A 59 -6.14 18.91 -11.08
N PHE A 60 -7.23 18.21 -11.37
CA PHE A 60 -8.59 18.73 -11.46
C PHE A 60 -9.59 17.65 -11.04
N PRO A 61 -10.82 18.03 -10.62
CA PRO A 61 -11.86 17.07 -10.27
C PRO A 61 -12.20 16.14 -11.44
N CYS A 62 -12.25 14.84 -11.16
CA CYS A 62 -12.71 13.81 -12.07
C CYS A 62 -13.74 12.95 -11.33
N ASP A 63 -14.96 12.91 -11.85
CA ASP A 63 -16.06 12.14 -11.23
C ASP A 63 -15.90 10.63 -11.48
N GLU A 64 -15.24 10.27 -12.58
CA GLU A 64 -14.99 8.88 -12.95
C GLU A 64 -13.74 8.30 -12.25
N PRO A 65 -13.73 7.01 -11.89
CA PRO A 65 -12.53 6.32 -11.45
C PRO A 65 -11.42 6.48 -12.49
N ASN A 66 -10.25 6.94 -12.03
CA ASN A 66 -9.16 7.32 -12.90
C ASN A 66 -7.80 6.82 -12.39
N PHE A 67 -6.84 6.85 -13.30
CA PHE A 67 -5.44 6.54 -13.06
C PHE A 67 -4.57 7.52 -13.83
N THR A 68 -3.73 8.24 -13.10
CA THR A 68 -2.88 9.30 -13.65
C THR A 68 -1.44 8.81 -13.75
N LEU A 69 -0.73 9.23 -14.79
CA LEU A 69 0.68 9.00 -14.99
C LEU A 69 1.34 10.33 -15.35
N ARG A 70 2.36 10.74 -14.61
CA ARG A 70 3.13 11.97 -14.85
C ARG A 70 4.46 11.59 -15.47
N PHE A 71 4.77 12.19 -16.60
CA PHE A 71 6.01 12.03 -17.31
C PHE A 71 6.79 13.35 -17.27
N SER A 72 8.09 13.27 -17.55
CA SER A 72 8.92 14.44 -17.83
C SER A 72 8.30 15.32 -18.92
N ASP A 73 8.69 16.59 -18.95
CA ASP A 73 8.11 17.65 -19.80
C ASP A 73 6.66 18.03 -19.45
N ASP A 74 6.29 17.93 -18.17
CA ASP A 74 4.97 18.30 -17.64
C ASP A 74 3.79 17.62 -18.38
N ARG A 75 4.04 16.39 -18.86
CA ARG A 75 3.04 15.60 -19.57
C ARG A 75 2.33 14.69 -18.59
N VAL A 76 1.00 14.83 -18.47
CA VAL A 76 0.18 13.94 -17.63
C VAL A 76 -0.80 13.17 -18.50
N LEU A 77 -0.77 11.85 -18.41
CA LEU A 77 -1.79 10.97 -18.98
C LEU A 77 -2.81 10.62 -17.90
N ILE A 78 -4.08 10.84 -18.18
CA ILE A 78 -5.18 10.51 -17.29
C ILE A 78 -6.05 9.48 -17.99
N LEU A 79 -6.07 8.27 -17.44
CA LEU A 79 -6.92 7.18 -17.90
C LEU A 79 -8.15 7.12 -17.01
N SER A 80 -9.32 6.94 -17.60
CA SER A 80 -10.59 6.78 -16.88
C SER A 80 -11.40 5.65 -17.48
N VAL A 81 -12.14 4.96 -16.64
CA VAL A 81 -13.10 3.94 -17.06
C VAL A 81 -14.45 4.62 -17.28
N GLY A 82 -14.98 4.56 -18.51
CA GLY A 82 -16.29 5.16 -18.79
C GLY A 82 -17.43 4.38 -18.13
N ASP A 83 -18.61 4.99 -18.10
CA ASP A 83 -19.73 4.47 -17.30
C ASP A 83 -20.53 3.34 -17.96
N ASN A 84 -20.38 3.13 -19.28
CA ASN A 84 -21.11 2.10 -20.00
C ASN A 84 -20.47 0.70 -19.81
N PRO A 85 -21.09 -0.21 -19.03
CA PRO A 85 -20.51 -1.52 -18.75
C PRO A 85 -20.46 -2.45 -19.97
N LEU A 86 -21.19 -2.14 -21.06
CA LEU A 86 -21.12 -2.89 -22.32
C LEU A 86 -19.85 -2.58 -23.12
N ILE A 87 -19.20 -1.45 -22.83
CA ILE A 87 -18.00 -0.97 -23.53
C ILE A 87 -16.78 -1.08 -22.62
N TYR A 88 -16.95 -0.77 -21.34
CA TYR A 88 -15.88 -0.66 -20.36
C TYR A 88 -16.02 -1.73 -19.27
N ASP A 89 -14.91 -2.38 -18.98
CA ASP A 89 -14.82 -3.36 -17.89
C ASP A 89 -13.93 -2.79 -16.78
N ARG A 90 -14.55 -2.47 -15.63
CA ARG A 90 -13.87 -1.93 -14.45
C ARG A 90 -12.84 -2.91 -13.87
N GLY A 91 -13.15 -4.21 -13.85
CA GLY A 91 -12.23 -5.24 -13.37
C GLY A 91 -11.01 -5.38 -14.28
N LYS A 92 -11.23 -5.35 -15.59
CA LYS A 92 -10.16 -5.33 -16.60
C LYS A 92 -9.29 -4.06 -16.49
N PHE A 93 -9.90 -2.91 -16.21
CA PHE A 93 -9.20 -1.64 -15.97
C PHE A 93 -8.30 -1.68 -14.74
N GLU A 94 -8.81 -2.15 -13.58
CA GLU A 94 -7.98 -2.33 -12.39
C GLU A 94 -6.86 -3.35 -12.60
N ALA A 95 -7.14 -4.45 -13.29
CA ALA A 95 -6.13 -5.46 -13.62
C ALA A 95 -5.05 -4.92 -14.59
N PHE A 96 -5.43 -4.00 -15.49
CA PHE A 96 -4.48 -3.30 -16.36
C PHE A 96 -3.57 -2.35 -15.56
N ILE A 97 -4.14 -1.57 -14.64
CA ILE A 97 -3.36 -0.70 -13.75
C ILE A 97 -2.42 -1.51 -12.87
N HIS A 98 -2.91 -2.62 -12.29
CA HIS A 98 -2.08 -3.54 -11.52
C HIS A 98 -0.89 -4.03 -12.34
N ARG A 99 -1.10 -4.34 -13.62
CA ARG A 99 -0.05 -4.77 -14.53
C ARG A 99 1.00 -3.68 -14.82
N ILE A 100 0.63 -2.40 -14.88
CA ILE A 100 1.62 -1.30 -14.99
C ILE A 100 2.62 -1.38 -13.83
N PHE A 101 2.15 -1.57 -12.59
CA PHE A 101 3.05 -1.72 -11.45
C PHE A 101 3.89 -3.00 -11.51
N VAL A 102 3.34 -4.10 -12.03
CA VAL A 102 4.09 -5.34 -12.26
C VAL A 102 5.28 -5.07 -13.19
N GLU A 103 5.07 -4.37 -14.31
CA GLU A 103 6.15 -4.03 -15.26
C GLU A 103 7.20 -3.09 -14.64
N LEU A 104 6.78 -2.17 -13.78
CA LEU A 104 7.67 -1.18 -13.16
C LEU A 104 8.47 -1.70 -11.95
N LEU A 105 7.94 -2.70 -11.23
CA LEU A 105 8.50 -3.16 -9.96
C LEU A 105 9.16 -4.53 -10.03
N ASN A 106 8.68 -5.46 -10.88
CA ASN A 106 9.22 -6.80 -10.88
C ASN A 106 10.67 -6.84 -11.38
N GLY A 107 11.53 -7.54 -10.63
CA GLY A 107 12.94 -7.68 -10.98
C GLY A 107 13.79 -6.45 -10.64
N VAL A 108 13.21 -5.41 -10.03
CA VAL A 108 13.99 -4.27 -9.56
C VAL A 108 14.85 -4.69 -8.37
N PRO A 109 16.19 -4.47 -8.42
CA PRO A 109 17.08 -4.86 -7.34
C PRO A 109 16.91 -3.95 -6.12
N VAL A 110 16.94 -4.57 -4.95
CA VAL A 110 16.93 -3.90 -3.64
C VAL A 110 17.94 -4.59 -2.74
N PHE A 111 18.50 -3.86 -1.78
CA PHE A 111 19.37 -4.46 -0.77
C PHE A 111 18.57 -4.69 0.50
N VAL A 112 18.72 -5.87 1.10
CA VAL A 112 18.03 -6.27 2.32
C VAL A 112 19.04 -6.85 3.29
N ARG A 113 18.91 -6.53 4.58
CA ARG A 113 19.64 -7.20 5.65
C ARG A 113 18.83 -7.24 6.94
N LYS A 114 19.18 -8.14 7.84
CA LYS A 114 18.82 -7.97 9.26
C LYS A 114 19.86 -7.07 9.95
N PRO A 115 19.51 -6.37 11.04
CA PRO A 115 20.47 -5.59 11.81
C PRO A 115 21.68 -6.45 12.23
N GLY A 116 22.89 -5.96 11.92
CA GLY A 116 24.13 -6.67 12.21
C GLY A 116 24.59 -7.69 11.16
N GLU A 117 23.82 -7.90 10.09
CA GLU A 117 24.20 -8.75 8.96
C GLU A 117 24.71 -7.93 7.76
N ASP A 118 25.35 -8.63 6.81
CA ASP A 118 25.76 -8.04 5.53
C ASP A 118 24.55 -7.79 4.60
N TRP A 119 24.71 -6.83 3.70
CA TRP A 119 23.70 -6.52 2.69
C TRP A 119 23.59 -7.64 1.66
N ASN A 120 22.36 -8.16 1.50
CA ASN A 120 22.03 -9.13 0.48
C ASN A 120 21.27 -8.44 -0.67
N VAL A 121 21.60 -8.81 -1.91
CA VAL A 121 20.82 -8.36 -3.07
C VAL A 121 19.57 -9.22 -3.19
N ALA A 122 18.43 -8.56 -3.25
CA ALA A 122 17.12 -9.14 -3.47
C ALA A 122 16.43 -8.42 -4.64
N TYR A 123 15.31 -8.97 -5.08
CA TYR A 123 14.53 -8.43 -6.19
C TYR A 123 13.09 -8.26 -5.77
N LEU A 124 12.51 -7.11 -6.11
CA LEU A 124 11.10 -6.86 -5.91
C LEU A 124 10.26 -7.82 -6.77
N ARG A 125 9.20 -8.35 -6.15
CA ARG A 125 8.26 -9.25 -6.83
C ARG A 125 6.83 -8.98 -6.37
N VAL A 126 6.01 -8.55 -7.31
CA VAL A 126 4.57 -8.45 -7.20
C VAL A 126 3.96 -9.81 -7.51
N ILE A 127 3.30 -10.41 -6.53
CA ILE A 127 2.66 -11.73 -6.64
C ILE A 127 1.12 -11.68 -6.66
N GLY A 128 0.55 -10.49 -6.48
CA GLY A 128 -0.88 -10.22 -6.51
C GLY A 128 -1.17 -8.81 -5.98
N PRO A 129 -2.40 -8.28 -6.14
CA PRO A 129 -2.76 -6.94 -5.68
C PRO A 129 -2.38 -6.71 -4.21
N GLY A 130 -1.59 -5.67 -3.94
CA GLY A 130 -1.12 -5.29 -2.60
C GLY A 130 -0.03 -6.20 -2.03
N ARG A 131 0.32 -7.30 -2.72
CA ARG A 131 1.30 -8.28 -2.28
C ARG A 131 2.63 -8.06 -3.00
N LEU A 132 3.48 -7.25 -2.38
CA LEU A 132 4.86 -7.00 -2.80
C LEU A 132 5.82 -7.75 -1.87
N LEU A 133 6.79 -8.43 -2.46
CA LEU A 133 7.86 -9.15 -1.76
C LEU A 133 9.23 -8.60 -2.18
N ALA A 134 10.23 -8.76 -1.32
CA ALA A 134 11.62 -8.86 -1.78
C ALA A 134 12.06 -10.33 -1.68
N VAL A 135 12.58 -10.84 -2.79
CA VAL A 135 12.96 -12.23 -2.97
C VAL A 135 14.47 -12.30 -3.20
N GLY A 136 15.16 -13.18 -2.48
CA GLY A 136 16.60 -13.36 -2.64
C GLY A 136 16.96 -14.06 -3.95
N LYS A 137 18.26 -14.28 -4.16
CA LYS A 137 18.78 -14.85 -5.42
C LYS A 137 18.35 -16.30 -5.65
N GLU A 138 18.10 -17.05 -4.59
CA GLU A 138 17.69 -18.45 -4.66
C GLU A 138 16.17 -18.61 -4.72
N GLY A 139 15.42 -17.50 -4.78
CA GLY A 139 13.97 -17.49 -4.84
C GLY A 139 13.29 -17.53 -3.47
N GLU A 140 14.07 -17.49 -2.40
CA GLU A 140 13.61 -17.43 -1.02
C GLU A 140 12.96 -16.07 -0.72
N ARG A 141 11.83 -16.09 -0.01
CA ARG A 141 11.16 -14.87 0.42
C ARG A 141 11.91 -14.29 1.61
N LEU A 142 12.54 -13.13 1.43
CA LEU A 142 13.21 -12.41 2.52
C LEU A 142 12.23 -11.55 3.30
N ILE A 143 11.40 -10.76 2.60
CA ILE A 143 10.43 -9.86 3.23
C ILE A 143 9.14 -9.79 2.42
N SER A 144 8.03 -9.63 3.14
CA SER A 144 6.74 -9.27 2.58
C SER A 144 6.35 -7.90 3.09
N PHE A 145 6.23 -6.93 2.18
CA PHE A 145 5.82 -5.57 2.52
C PHE A 145 4.42 -5.54 3.10
N SER A 146 3.53 -6.42 2.64
CA SER A 146 2.19 -6.56 3.22
C SER A 146 2.21 -7.06 4.67
N SER A 147 3.32 -7.59 5.19
CA SER A 147 3.43 -8.06 6.58
C SER A 147 4.11 -7.04 7.51
N VAL A 148 4.49 -5.88 6.98
CA VAL A 148 5.11 -4.80 7.75
C VAL A 148 4.06 -4.16 8.66
N GLY A 149 4.40 -4.04 9.93
CA GLY A 149 3.59 -3.31 10.93
C GLY A 149 4.11 -1.92 11.21
N GLU A 150 5.44 -1.76 11.21
CA GLU A 150 6.09 -0.47 11.48
C GLU A 150 7.19 -0.21 10.46
N ALA A 151 7.39 1.06 10.11
CA ALA A 151 8.47 1.48 9.27
C ALA A 151 9.07 2.80 9.73
N SER A 152 10.35 2.99 9.47
CA SER A 152 10.99 4.30 9.48
C SER A 152 11.92 4.43 8.30
N CYS A 153 12.19 5.67 7.88
CA CYS A 153 13.10 5.96 6.79
C CYS A 153 14.20 6.90 7.30
N GLU A 154 15.45 6.51 7.12
CA GLU A 154 16.61 7.32 7.43
C GLU A 154 17.62 7.21 6.28
N ASN A 155 17.99 8.34 5.68
CA ASN A 155 18.96 8.42 4.58
C ASN A 155 18.67 7.45 3.41
N GLY A 156 17.39 7.23 3.08
CA GLY A 156 16.96 6.33 1.99
C GLY A 156 17.00 4.84 2.33
N VAL A 157 17.28 4.48 3.59
CA VAL A 157 17.15 3.13 4.13
C VAL A 157 15.84 3.02 4.91
N TRP A 158 15.01 2.04 4.52
CA TRP A 158 13.76 1.73 5.19
C TRP A 158 14.02 0.67 6.25
N ARG A 159 13.83 1.01 7.53
CA ARG A 159 13.80 0.02 8.62
C ARG A 159 12.37 -0.45 8.79
N LEU A 160 12.15 -1.74 8.59
CA LEU A 160 10.84 -2.37 8.54
C LEU A 160 10.74 -3.41 9.65
N ARG A 161 9.71 -3.31 10.50
CA ARG A 161 9.38 -4.36 11.47
C ARG A 161 8.21 -5.17 10.97
N VAL A 162 8.43 -6.48 10.90
CA VAL A 162 7.48 -7.47 10.43
C VAL A 162 7.00 -8.27 11.62
N HIS A 163 5.69 -8.25 11.87
CA HIS A 163 5.09 -9.07 12.92
C HIS A 163 4.67 -10.42 12.33
N SER A 164 5.15 -11.49 12.94
CA SER A 164 4.75 -12.86 12.63
C SER A 164 4.21 -13.56 13.88
N PRO A 165 3.51 -14.70 13.74
CA PRO A 165 3.10 -15.52 14.88
C PRO A 165 4.27 -15.97 15.77
N TYR A 166 5.50 -15.97 15.24
CA TYR A 166 6.71 -16.42 15.92
C TYR A 166 7.51 -15.29 16.58
N GLY A 167 7.08 -14.03 16.39
CA GLY A 167 7.76 -12.85 16.92
C GLY A 167 7.87 -11.72 15.91
N THR A 168 8.54 -10.66 16.33
CA THR A 168 8.82 -9.48 15.51
C THR A 168 10.23 -9.60 14.94
N GLU A 169 10.36 -9.50 13.63
CA GLU A 169 11.63 -9.42 12.93
C GLU A 169 11.85 -8.00 12.40
N GLU A 170 13.10 -7.54 12.43
CA GLU A 170 13.49 -6.24 11.88
C GLU A 170 14.37 -6.42 10.66
N PHE A 171 14.10 -5.64 9.62
CA PHE A 171 14.80 -5.65 8.35
C PHE A 171 15.18 -4.23 7.96
N GLU A 172 16.37 -4.06 7.40
CA GLU A 172 16.75 -2.84 6.71
C GLU A 172 16.68 -3.09 5.21
N VAL A 173 15.94 -2.24 4.48
CA VAL A 173 15.74 -2.33 3.03
C VAL A 173 16.22 -1.04 2.40
N LYS A 174 17.19 -1.15 1.48
CA LYS A 174 17.68 -0.03 0.68
C LYS A 174 17.23 -0.19 -0.76
N ILE A 175 16.49 0.80 -1.26
CA ILE A 175 16.05 0.89 -2.65
C ILE A 175 16.75 2.12 -3.23
N GLU A 176 17.74 1.96 -4.11
CA GLU A 176 18.58 3.08 -4.57
C GLU A 176 17.77 4.17 -5.31
N GLY A 177 16.86 3.77 -6.20
CA GLY A 177 16.07 4.68 -7.02
C GLY A 177 14.95 5.37 -6.22
N ARG A 178 15.04 6.69 -6.04
CA ARG A 178 13.95 7.50 -5.45
C ARG A 178 12.61 7.29 -6.16
N LYS A 179 12.64 7.21 -7.49
CA LYS A 179 11.47 6.91 -8.32
C LYS A 179 10.86 5.54 -8.00
N VAL A 180 11.70 4.52 -7.82
CA VAL A 180 11.25 3.17 -7.46
C VAL A 180 10.60 3.17 -6.08
N ARG A 181 11.20 3.87 -5.10
CA ARG A 181 10.61 4.05 -3.77
C ARG A 181 9.20 4.63 -3.86
N LEU A 182 9.02 5.70 -4.64
CA LEU A 182 7.70 6.29 -4.90
C LEU A 182 6.74 5.26 -5.51
N PHE A 183 7.16 4.50 -6.52
CA PHE A 183 6.31 3.51 -7.17
C PHE A 183 5.89 2.37 -6.24
N VAL A 184 6.77 1.94 -5.34
CA VAL A 184 6.45 0.98 -4.28
C VAL A 184 5.38 1.55 -3.36
N LEU A 185 5.53 2.80 -2.91
CA LEU A 185 4.53 3.44 -2.05
C LEU A 185 3.18 3.62 -2.76
N ARG A 186 3.17 4.07 -4.02
CA ARG A 186 1.96 4.20 -4.85
C ARG A 186 1.25 2.86 -5.05
N TYR A 187 2.01 1.79 -5.24
CA TYR A 187 1.49 0.43 -5.37
C TYR A 187 0.80 -0.04 -4.08
N LEU A 188 1.50 0.09 -2.95
CA LEU A 188 1.02 -0.33 -1.63
C LEU A 188 -0.16 0.53 -1.18
N GLN A 189 -0.11 1.83 -1.46
CA GLN A 189 -1.25 2.72 -1.32
C GLN A 189 -2.42 2.14 -2.11
N ARG A 190 -2.35 2.09 -3.44
CA ARG A 190 -3.50 1.68 -4.25
C ARG A 190 -4.07 0.29 -3.92
N PHE A 191 -3.22 -0.71 -3.75
CA PHE A 191 -3.66 -2.12 -3.70
C PHE A 191 -3.55 -2.79 -2.33
N SER A 192 -3.04 -2.10 -1.31
CA SER A 192 -3.01 -2.61 0.08
C SER A 192 -3.69 -1.64 1.08
N PRO A 193 -4.94 -1.20 0.83
CA PRO A 193 -5.64 -0.17 1.62
C PRO A 193 -5.70 -0.40 3.13
N LEU A 194 -5.65 -1.65 3.53
CA LEU A 194 -5.86 -2.10 4.90
C LEU A 194 -4.57 -2.15 5.73
N ARG A 195 -3.43 -1.69 5.21
CA ARG A 195 -2.12 -1.79 5.90
C ARG A 195 -1.24 -0.56 5.68
N TRP A 196 -1.82 0.65 5.71
CA TRP A 196 -1.13 1.89 5.38
C TRP A 196 -0.43 2.61 6.54
N GLY A 197 -0.62 2.19 7.80
CA GLY A 197 -0.09 2.93 8.96
C GLY A 197 1.40 3.26 8.83
N TYR A 198 2.21 2.29 8.39
CA TYR A 198 3.64 2.48 8.17
C TYR A 198 3.99 3.25 6.89
N LEU A 199 3.07 3.33 5.91
CA LEU A 199 3.29 4.11 4.69
C LEU A 199 3.35 5.60 5.00
N ALA A 200 2.66 6.08 6.03
CA ALA A 200 2.76 7.47 6.47
C ALA A 200 4.21 7.82 6.83
N ASP A 201 4.89 6.98 7.63
CA ASP A 201 6.29 7.17 8.01
C ASP A 201 7.23 7.13 6.79
N LEU A 202 7.00 6.23 5.83
CA LEU A 202 7.80 6.15 4.61
C LEU A 202 7.51 7.30 3.63
N SER A 203 6.28 7.82 3.64
CA SER A 203 5.82 8.90 2.74
C SER A 203 6.42 10.26 3.08
N ARG A 204 7.07 10.43 4.24
CA ARG A 204 7.77 11.67 4.61
C ARG A 204 8.84 12.09 3.60
N GLU A 205 9.38 11.14 2.83
CA GLU A 205 10.30 11.42 1.71
C GLU A 205 9.60 12.11 0.50
N PHE A 206 8.28 12.05 0.44
CA PHE A 206 7.40 12.55 -0.62
C PHE A 206 6.24 13.35 -0.01
N PRO A 207 6.44 14.62 0.40
CA PRO A 207 5.44 15.39 1.15
C PRO A 207 4.07 15.52 0.49
N TRP A 208 3.98 15.43 -0.84
CA TRP A 208 2.71 15.43 -1.57
C TRP A 208 1.96 14.11 -1.43
N LEU A 209 2.67 12.99 -1.36
CA LEU A 209 2.08 11.67 -1.18
C LEU A 209 1.38 11.56 0.17
N GLU A 210 1.98 12.11 1.23
CA GLU A 210 1.40 12.15 2.58
C GLU A 210 0.02 12.83 2.58
N ARG A 211 -0.14 13.92 1.81
CA ARG A 211 -1.42 14.62 1.66
C ARG A 211 -2.46 13.82 0.87
N GLU A 212 -2.01 12.90 0.03
CA GLU A 212 -2.85 12.02 -0.77
C GLU A 212 -3.19 10.71 -0.04
N LEU A 213 -2.57 10.41 1.10
CA LEU A 213 -2.94 9.28 1.94
C LEU A 213 -4.34 9.52 2.48
N ARG A 214 -5.32 8.83 1.90
CA ARG A 214 -6.70 8.91 2.35
C ARG A 214 -6.78 8.30 3.76
N CYS A 215 -7.29 9.05 4.72
CA CYS A 215 -7.73 8.45 5.96
C CYS A 215 -8.89 7.49 5.64
N PRO A 216 -8.85 6.24 6.11
CA PRO A 216 -9.96 5.33 5.92
C PRO A 216 -11.21 5.89 6.62
N GLU A 217 -12.37 5.68 6.02
CA GLU A 217 -13.63 6.04 6.66
C GLU A 217 -13.81 5.24 7.95
N LEU A 218 -14.20 5.94 9.01
CA LEU A 218 -14.44 5.38 10.32
C LEU A 218 -15.92 5.42 10.63
N GLU A 219 -16.45 4.28 11.06
CA GLU A 219 -17.76 4.21 11.69
C GLU A 219 -17.74 5.08 12.97
N PRO A 220 -18.89 5.64 13.40
CA PRO A 220 -18.95 6.48 14.59
C PRO A 220 -18.33 5.81 15.84
N VAL A 221 -18.60 4.53 16.05
CA VAL A 221 -18.05 3.74 17.17
C VAL A 221 -16.55 3.48 17.05
N GLU A 222 -16.02 3.32 15.84
CA GLU A 222 -14.57 3.18 15.64
C GLU A 222 -13.84 4.48 15.94
N ARG A 223 -14.47 5.62 15.60
CA ARG A 223 -13.94 6.96 15.92
C ARG A 223 -13.90 7.18 17.43
N GLU A 224 -14.97 6.83 18.14
CA GLU A 224 -15.04 6.97 19.60
C GLU A 224 -13.96 6.13 20.30
N VAL A 225 -13.78 4.87 19.87
CA VAL A 225 -12.70 4.01 20.38
C VAL A 225 -11.31 4.58 20.06
N LEU A 226 -11.10 5.08 18.84
CA LEU A 226 -9.83 5.68 18.45
C LEU A 226 -9.53 6.96 19.25
N ASP A 227 -10.52 7.82 19.43
CA ASP A 227 -10.40 9.06 20.21
C ASP A 227 -10.04 8.74 21.67
N ALA A 228 -10.69 7.74 22.28
CA ALA A 228 -10.36 7.28 23.61
C ALA A 228 -8.89 6.89 23.73
N LEU A 229 -8.37 6.09 22.80
CA LEU A 229 -6.97 5.69 22.77
C LEU A 229 -6.02 6.89 22.57
N LEU A 230 -6.38 7.84 21.70
CA LEU A 230 -5.59 9.05 21.45
C LEU A 230 -5.53 9.99 22.67
N THR A 231 -6.56 9.98 23.52
CA THR A 231 -6.55 10.69 24.81
C THR A 231 -5.71 10.00 25.89
N GLY A 232 -5.12 8.84 25.58
CA GLY A 232 -4.24 8.10 26.47
C GLY A 232 -4.97 7.09 27.38
N ILE A 233 -6.23 6.77 27.09
CA ILE A 233 -6.93 5.68 27.80
C ILE A 233 -6.24 4.36 27.49
N ASP A 234 -5.97 3.57 28.52
CA ASP A 234 -5.37 2.24 28.37
C ASP A 234 -6.31 1.34 27.53
N PRO A 235 -5.79 0.61 26.52
CA PRO A 235 -6.62 -0.25 25.67
C PRO A 235 -7.49 -1.27 26.42
N LEU A 236 -7.09 -1.70 27.62
CA LEU A 236 -7.84 -2.62 28.47
C LEU A 236 -8.98 -1.94 29.24
N GLU A 237 -8.90 -0.62 29.41
CA GLU A 237 -9.88 0.18 30.13
C GLU A 237 -10.97 0.72 29.20
N VAL A 238 -10.74 0.73 27.88
CA VAL A 238 -11.68 1.21 26.86
C VAL A 238 -13.08 0.56 26.98
N PRO A 239 -13.24 -0.77 27.14
CA PRO A 239 -14.57 -1.38 27.32
C PRO A 239 -15.32 -0.76 28.51
N ARG A 240 -14.61 -0.50 29.61
CA ARG A 240 -15.20 0.09 30.82
C ARG A 240 -15.54 1.57 30.62
N VAL A 241 -14.63 2.34 30.04
CA VAL A 241 -14.80 3.79 29.85
C VAL A 241 -15.92 4.10 28.86
N LEU A 242 -15.95 3.38 27.73
CA LEU A 242 -16.98 3.55 26.70
C LEU A 242 -18.25 2.74 26.97
N ARG A 243 -18.29 1.97 28.06
CA ARG A 243 -19.40 1.07 28.43
C ARG A 243 -19.79 0.12 27.28
N MET A 244 -18.78 -0.44 26.65
CA MET A 244 -18.91 -1.38 25.53
C MET A 244 -18.56 -2.79 25.99
N ASP A 245 -19.13 -3.80 25.31
CA ASP A 245 -18.75 -5.18 25.54
C ASP A 245 -17.26 -5.39 25.13
N PRO A 246 -16.44 -6.09 25.93
CA PRO A 246 -15.05 -6.36 25.58
C PRO A 246 -14.88 -7.02 24.21
N ILE A 247 -15.78 -7.92 23.82
CA ILE A 247 -15.74 -8.62 22.52
C ILE A 247 -15.96 -7.62 21.37
N ASP A 248 -16.86 -6.66 21.56
CA ASP A 248 -17.12 -5.62 20.57
C ASP A 248 -15.93 -4.68 20.40
N VAL A 249 -15.28 -4.31 21.51
CA VAL A 249 -14.07 -3.49 21.49
C VAL A 249 -12.92 -4.22 20.80
N GLU A 250 -12.72 -5.51 21.07
CA GLU A 250 -11.70 -6.32 20.37
C GLU A 250 -11.97 -6.37 18.86
N ARG A 251 -13.23 -6.56 18.45
CA ARG A 251 -13.62 -6.52 17.04
C ARG A 251 -13.34 -5.15 16.40
N ILE A 252 -13.56 -4.06 17.14
CA ILE A 252 -13.25 -2.70 16.68
C ILE A 252 -11.73 -2.50 16.58
N TYR A 253 -10.94 -2.97 17.55
CA TYR A 253 -9.49 -2.96 17.46
C TYR A 253 -8.99 -3.71 16.22
N ASP A 254 -9.51 -4.90 15.96
CA ASP A 254 -9.19 -5.66 14.75
C ASP A 254 -9.56 -4.91 13.47
N SER A 255 -10.68 -4.16 13.48
CA SER A 255 -11.06 -3.31 12.35
C SER A 255 -10.09 -2.13 12.17
N LEU A 256 -9.77 -1.41 13.24
CA LEU A 256 -8.84 -0.27 13.23
C LEU A 256 -7.40 -0.68 12.90
N ILE A 257 -6.94 -1.85 13.36
CA ILE A 257 -5.67 -2.47 12.97
C ILE A 257 -5.69 -2.79 11.47
N ARG A 258 -6.78 -3.41 10.98
CA ARG A 258 -7.00 -3.64 9.55
C ARG A 258 -7.19 -2.35 8.75
N LYS A 259 -7.40 -1.20 9.36
CA LYS A 259 -7.39 0.10 8.68
C LYS A 259 -6.02 0.78 8.77
N GLY A 260 -5.04 0.16 9.44
CA GLY A 260 -3.71 0.71 9.66
C GLY A 260 -3.67 1.87 10.66
N LEU A 261 -4.72 2.05 11.46
CA LEU A 261 -4.84 3.15 12.43
C LEU A 261 -4.32 2.75 13.82
N LEU A 262 -4.30 1.44 14.11
CA LEU A 262 -3.74 0.89 15.33
C LEU A 262 -2.63 -0.12 15.02
N ARG A 263 -1.70 -0.25 15.96
CA ARG A 263 -0.62 -1.25 15.95
C ARG A 263 -0.67 -2.08 17.22
N ILE A 264 -0.34 -3.36 17.12
CA ILE A 264 -0.25 -4.25 18.28
C ILE A 264 1.10 -4.02 18.95
N LYS A 265 1.11 -3.46 20.16
CA LYS A 265 2.33 -3.27 20.95
C LYS A 265 2.76 -4.53 21.71
N GLY A 266 1.85 -5.47 21.95
CA GLY A 266 2.12 -6.74 22.62
C GLY A 266 0.85 -7.56 22.82
N ILE A 267 1.01 -8.86 23.09
CA ILE A 267 -0.07 -9.79 23.40
C ILE A 267 0.09 -10.21 24.87
N ARG A 268 -0.93 -9.96 25.70
CA ARG A 268 -0.91 -10.36 27.12
C ARG A 268 -1.44 -11.79 27.26
N LYS A 269 -0.70 -12.65 27.96
CA LYS A 269 -1.12 -14.03 28.24
C LYS A 269 -1.96 -14.07 29.51
N VAL A 270 -3.20 -14.56 29.40
CA VAL A 270 -4.03 -14.91 30.55
C VAL A 270 -3.60 -16.30 31.04
N VAL A 271 -3.39 -16.44 32.35
CA VAL A 271 -2.94 -17.69 32.96
C VAL A 271 -3.81 -18.03 34.17
N GLU A 272 -4.04 -19.32 34.37
CA GLU A 272 -4.69 -19.84 35.57
C GLU A 272 -3.72 -20.68 36.41
N PRO A 273 -3.76 -20.58 37.74
CA PRO A 273 -2.94 -21.42 38.61
C PRO A 273 -3.31 -22.89 38.45
N THR A 274 -2.30 -23.74 38.22
CA THR A 274 -2.48 -25.19 38.16
C THR A 274 -2.85 -25.75 39.54
N PRO A 275 -3.44 -26.96 39.61
CA PRO A 275 -3.68 -27.64 40.89
C PRO A 275 -2.41 -27.79 41.75
N LEU A 276 -1.24 -27.97 41.13
CA LEU A 276 0.07 -28.02 41.81
C LEU A 276 0.43 -26.67 42.44
N ALA A 277 0.21 -25.56 41.73
CA ALA A 277 0.44 -24.22 42.28
C ALA A 277 -0.49 -23.92 43.48
N ARG A 278 -1.71 -24.47 43.47
CA ARG A 278 -2.66 -24.35 44.60
C ARG A 278 -2.19 -25.16 45.81
N LYS A 279 -1.71 -26.40 45.62
CA LYS A 279 -1.13 -27.21 46.70
C LYS A 279 0.11 -26.59 47.35
N LEU A 280 0.94 -25.89 46.57
CA LEU A 280 2.09 -25.15 47.10
C LEU A 280 1.69 -24.02 48.06
N LYS A 281 0.53 -23.39 47.85
CA LYS A 281 -0.02 -22.39 48.77
C LYS A 281 -0.56 -23.02 50.05
N GLU A 282 -1.16 -24.21 49.94
CA GLU A 282 -1.73 -24.95 51.08
C GLU A 282 -0.66 -25.65 51.94
N GLY A 283 0.48 -26.03 51.34
CA GLY A 283 1.60 -26.69 52.04
C GLY A 283 2.61 -25.75 52.70
N GLY A 284 2.38 -24.43 52.70
CA GLY A 284 3.28 -23.41 53.26
C GLY A 284 3.03 -23.04 54.72
N GLU A 285 2.09 -23.69 55.41
CA GLU A 285 1.82 -23.52 56.86
C GLU A 285 2.27 -24.74 57.71
N GLY A 286 3.35 -25.41 57.31
CA GLY A 286 3.95 -26.53 58.06
C GLY A 286 5.36 -26.24 58.54
#